data_AF-A0A962HE62-F1
#
_entry.id   AF-A0A962HE62-F1
#
_cell.length_a   1.000
_cell.length_b   1.000
_cell.length_c   1.000
_cell.angle_alpha   90.00
_cell.angle_beta   90.00
_cell.angle_gamma   90.00
#
_symmetry.space_group_name_H-M   'P 1'
#
loop_
_entity.id
_entity.type
_entity.pdbx_description
1 polymer ?
#
loop_
_entity_poly.entity_id
_entity_poly.type
_entity_poly.pdbx_seq_one_letter_code
_entity_poly.pdbx_strand_id
1 'polypeptide(L)'
;MIVALMKKELIQLYRDPRLLALIVVMPVLLLILFGVALKLEPNNVKMAYVDADKSFFTNLIKTNLWMDGYFDLYEVEDKQQIVDEIRSGRAKAGLYIDENFSAELVENSQPHITFFVDGTMPSLATAMKYHSDATTDDDVTQNMYFLDADAGNFVIAQDPFIMDTEVLFNPEEKETWFFLPGVIGVLIMQIALILTGISVVREREKGTLEQLLVTPLSKSAFVFGKLCPYVFIALADFYFILATGWGLFDLPQPSSHVLLFLLALVFVMAMISLGLLISLIAATQQQAMFLAIFIIVPSLLLSGFIFP
;
A
#
# COMPACT_ATOMS: atom_id res chain seq x y z
N MET A 1 31.11 -18.06 -24.91
CA MET A 1 29.80 -18.67 -25.23
C MET A 1 28.66 -17.98 -24.48
N ILE A 2 28.71 -17.87 -23.15
CA ILE A 2 27.69 -17.19 -22.31
C ILE A 2 27.43 -15.74 -22.76
N VAL A 3 28.49 -14.92 -22.93
CA VAL A 3 28.37 -13.53 -23.38
C VAL A 3 27.70 -13.40 -24.76
N ALA A 4 27.93 -14.36 -25.66
CA ALA A 4 27.29 -14.37 -26.98
C ALA A 4 25.79 -14.67 -26.88
N LEU A 5 25.40 -15.60 -25.99
CA LEU A 5 24.00 -15.89 -25.69
C LEU A 5 23.31 -14.67 -25.07
N MET A 6 23.97 -14.02 -24.10
CA MET A 6 23.48 -12.78 -23.49
C MET A 6 23.26 -11.68 -24.53
N LYS A 7 24.22 -11.47 -25.43
CA LYS A 7 24.13 -10.48 -26.51
C LYS A 7 22.97 -10.79 -27.45
N LYS A 8 22.76 -12.07 -27.79
CA LYS A 8 21.61 -12.50 -28.61
C LYS A 8 20.28 -12.16 -27.94
N GLU A 9 20.12 -12.46 -26.65
CA GLU A 9 18.89 -12.14 -25.90
C GLU A 9 18.64 -10.62 -25.86
N LEU A 10 19.65 -9.82 -25.52
CA LEU A 10 19.52 -8.36 -25.48
C LEU A 10 19.13 -7.77 -26.84
N ILE A 11 19.74 -8.26 -27.94
CA ILE A 11 19.39 -7.81 -29.30
C ILE A 11 17.97 -8.23 -29.68
N GLN A 12 17.55 -9.45 -29.34
CA GLN A 12 16.18 -9.91 -29.61
C GLN A 12 15.14 -9.07 -28.86
N LEU A 13 15.43 -8.72 -27.61
CA LEU A 13 14.56 -7.91 -26.78
C LEU A 13 14.47 -6.46 -27.30
N TYR A 14 15.63 -5.86 -27.62
CA TYR A 14 15.69 -4.51 -28.18
C TYR A 14 14.98 -4.38 -29.54
N ARG A 15 15.00 -5.45 -30.35
CA ARG A 15 14.35 -5.46 -31.68
C ARG A 15 12.86 -5.77 -31.64
N ASP A 16 12.31 -6.17 -30.50
CA ASP A 16 10.89 -6.49 -30.37
C ASP A 16 10.16 -5.31 -29.69
N PRO A 17 9.60 -4.37 -30.46
CA PRO A 17 9.03 -3.14 -29.91
C PRO A 17 7.83 -3.43 -28.99
N ARG A 18 7.15 -4.55 -29.18
CA ARG A 18 6.03 -4.96 -28.32
C ARG A 18 6.54 -5.41 -26.96
N LEU A 19 7.60 -6.22 -26.92
CA LEU A 19 8.25 -6.60 -25.67
C LEU A 19 8.87 -5.39 -24.97
N LEU A 20 9.52 -4.50 -25.71
CA LEU A 20 10.13 -3.31 -25.12
C LEU A 20 9.07 -2.36 -24.54
N ALA A 21 7.94 -2.16 -25.24
CA ALA A 21 6.81 -1.40 -24.70
C ALA A 21 6.19 -2.06 -23.46
N LEU A 22 6.05 -3.39 -23.46
CA LEU A 22 5.57 -4.14 -22.29
C LEU A 22 6.51 -3.98 -21.09
N ILE A 23 7.82 -3.95 -21.31
CA ILE A 23 8.82 -3.89 -20.23
C ILE A 23 8.95 -2.48 -19.67
N VAL A 24 8.89 -1.44 -20.51
CA VAL A 24 9.23 -0.07 -20.08
C VAL A 24 7.98 0.82 -19.98
N VAL A 25 7.15 0.82 -21.02
CA VAL A 25 6.01 1.76 -21.13
C VAL A 25 4.88 1.33 -20.21
N MET A 26 4.55 0.03 -20.20
CA MET A 26 3.41 -0.48 -19.43
C MET A 26 3.58 -0.28 -17.91
N PRO A 27 4.74 -0.57 -17.29
CA PRO A 27 4.93 -0.34 -15.85
C PRO A 27 4.91 1.13 -15.48
N VAL A 28 5.51 2.00 -16.28
CA VAL A 28 5.45 3.45 -16.06
C VAL A 28 4.02 3.97 -16.17
N LEU A 29 3.27 3.51 -17.17
CA LEU A 29 1.86 3.88 -17.32
C LEU A 29 1.05 3.41 -16.11
N LEU A 30 1.27 2.17 -15.65
CA LEU A 30 0.61 1.65 -14.46
C LEU A 30 1.01 2.42 -13.20
N LEU A 31 2.28 2.79 -13.03
CA LEU A 31 2.75 3.62 -11.93
C LEU A 31 2.04 4.98 -11.94
N ILE A 32 1.92 5.62 -13.11
CA ILE A 32 1.24 6.91 -13.24
C ILE A 32 -0.25 6.77 -12.94
N LEU A 33 -0.90 5.76 -13.51
CA LEU A 33 -2.31 5.49 -13.31
C LEU A 33 -2.60 5.26 -11.82
N PHE A 34 -1.81 4.42 -11.17
CA PHE A 34 -1.95 4.13 -9.74
C PHE A 34 -1.58 5.30 -8.83
N GLY A 35 -0.55 6.07 -9.18
CA GLY A 35 -0.14 7.25 -8.43
C GLY A 35 -1.13 8.40 -8.50
N VAL A 36 -1.98 8.46 -9.54
CA VAL A 36 -3.01 9.50 -9.72
C VAL A 36 -4.41 9.02 -9.31
N ALA A 37 -4.74 7.74 -9.49
CA ALA A 37 -6.13 7.25 -9.45
C ALA A 37 -6.57 6.56 -8.14
N LEU A 38 -5.65 6.15 -7.26
CA LEU A 38 -6.04 5.39 -6.07
C LEU A 38 -5.94 6.20 -4.78
N LYS A 39 -7.11 6.47 -4.19
CA LYS A 39 -7.29 6.76 -2.76
C LYS A 39 -7.86 5.50 -2.11
N LEU A 40 -7.11 4.86 -1.22
CA LEU A 40 -7.54 3.63 -0.56
C LEU A 40 -8.34 3.97 0.68
N GLU A 41 -9.66 3.96 0.66
CA GLU A 41 -10.46 4.10 1.90
C GLU A 41 -10.25 2.85 2.80
N PRO A 42 -9.66 3.01 4.00
CA PRO A 42 -9.47 1.88 4.90
C PRO A 42 -10.79 1.55 5.61
N ASN A 43 -11.12 0.26 5.72
CA ASN A 43 -12.26 -0.24 6.49
C ASN A 43 -11.75 -1.03 7.71
N ASN A 44 -12.51 -1.01 8.81
CA ASN A 44 -12.26 -1.82 10.01
C ASN A 44 -10.93 -1.51 10.72
N VAL A 45 -10.69 -0.22 10.93
CA VAL A 45 -9.44 0.34 11.46
C VAL A 45 -9.39 0.18 12.96
N LYS A 46 -8.36 -0.52 13.47
CA LYS A 46 -8.14 -0.63 14.92
C LYS A 46 -7.83 0.73 15.53
N MET A 47 -8.63 1.12 16.50
CA MET A 47 -8.58 2.42 17.13
C MET A 47 -8.42 2.27 18.64
N ALA A 48 -7.32 2.80 19.19
CA ALA A 48 -7.14 2.88 20.63
C ALA A 48 -7.92 4.08 21.17
N TYR A 49 -8.54 3.97 22.35
CA TYR A 49 -9.17 5.13 22.98
C TYR A 49 -8.87 5.23 24.47
N VAL A 50 -8.89 6.47 24.96
CA VAL A 50 -8.86 6.82 26.38
C VAL A 50 -10.05 7.73 26.65
N ASP A 51 -10.92 7.29 27.54
CA ASP A 51 -12.06 8.06 28.03
C ASP A 51 -11.86 8.32 29.52
N ALA A 52 -11.36 9.51 29.86
CA ALA A 52 -11.07 9.87 31.24
C ALA A 52 -12.32 10.36 32.00
N ASP A 53 -13.30 10.93 31.30
CA ASP A 53 -14.57 11.46 31.85
C ASP A 53 -15.61 10.35 32.13
N LYS A 54 -15.64 9.30 31.30
CA LYS A 54 -16.52 8.11 31.45
C LYS A 54 -18.00 8.45 31.63
N SER A 55 -18.46 9.46 30.91
CA SER A 55 -19.80 10.00 31.03
C SER A 55 -20.79 9.41 30.01
N PHE A 56 -22.05 9.85 30.09
CA PHE A 56 -23.04 9.54 29.07
C PHE A 56 -22.66 10.12 27.70
N PHE A 57 -22.16 11.37 27.66
CA PHE A 57 -21.81 12.05 26.41
C PHE A 57 -20.62 11.39 25.71
N THR A 58 -19.59 10.99 26.45
CA THR A 58 -18.44 10.29 25.87
C THR A 58 -18.81 8.90 25.36
N ASN A 59 -19.71 8.20 26.06
CA ASN A 59 -20.25 6.92 25.58
C ASN A 59 -21.09 7.07 24.30
N LEU A 60 -21.86 8.15 24.14
CA LEU A 60 -22.61 8.42 22.91
C LEU A 60 -21.68 8.59 21.71
N ILE A 61 -20.60 9.38 21.86
CA ILE A 61 -19.58 9.62 20.83
C ILE A 61 -18.91 8.29 20.44
N LYS A 62 -18.44 7.51 21.42
CA LYS A 62 -17.82 6.20 21.17
C LYS A 62 -18.77 5.23 20.46
N THR A 63 -20.05 5.23 20.85
CA THR A 63 -21.03 4.30 20.26
C THR A 63 -21.32 4.66 18.81
N ASN A 64 -21.42 5.93 18.46
CA ASN A 64 -21.59 6.37 17.08
C ASN A 64 -20.37 6.00 16.21
N LEU A 65 -19.16 6.28 16.68
CA LEU A 65 -17.91 5.89 15.99
C LEU A 65 -17.80 4.37 15.78
N TRP A 66 -18.33 3.57 16.71
CA TRP A 66 -18.39 2.12 16.58
C TRP A 66 -19.47 1.65 15.61
N MET A 67 -20.67 2.27 15.65
CA MET A 67 -21.82 1.89 14.82
C MET A 67 -21.59 2.15 13.33
N ASP A 68 -20.77 3.14 12.98
CA ASP A 68 -20.37 3.40 11.59
C ASP A 68 -19.57 2.24 10.96
N GLY A 69 -19.12 1.25 11.77
CA GLY A 69 -18.45 0.04 11.32
C GLY A 69 -17.04 0.29 10.75
N TYR A 70 -16.59 1.54 10.81
CA TYR A 70 -15.30 1.98 10.31
C TYR A 70 -14.17 1.71 11.31
N PHE A 71 -14.44 1.81 12.62
CA PHE A 71 -13.45 1.62 13.70
C PHE A 71 -13.73 0.39 14.57
N ASP A 72 -12.65 -0.34 14.88
CA ASP A 72 -12.63 -1.38 15.92
C ASP A 72 -11.97 -0.79 17.18
N LEU A 73 -12.80 -0.34 18.12
CA LEU A 73 -12.39 0.43 19.30
C LEU A 73 -11.92 -0.48 20.44
N TYR A 74 -10.75 -0.16 21.02
CA TYR A 74 -10.26 -0.79 22.25
C TYR A 74 -9.67 0.22 23.22
N GLU A 75 -9.89 0.00 24.52
CA GLU A 75 -9.46 0.92 25.58
C GLU A 75 -7.97 0.75 25.89
N VAL A 76 -7.27 1.86 26.14
CA VAL A 76 -5.90 1.91 26.65
C VAL A 76 -5.83 2.80 27.89
N GLU A 77 -4.74 2.72 28.66
CA GLU A 77 -4.66 3.32 30.00
C GLU A 77 -4.43 4.85 29.95
N ASP A 78 -3.60 5.33 29.02
CA ASP A 78 -3.25 6.74 28.94
C ASP A 78 -3.01 7.24 27.50
N LYS A 79 -2.95 8.57 27.37
CA LYS A 79 -2.69 9.27 26.11
C LYS A 79 -1.37 8.85 25.46
N GLN A 80 -0.36 8.54 26.27
CA GLN A 80 0.97 8.16 25.78
C GLN A 80 0.93 6.77 25.13
N GLN A 81 0.15 5.86 25.71
CA GLN A 81 -0.07 4.52 25.22
C GLN A 81 -0.80 4.54 23.88
N ILE A 82 -1.73 5.47 23.63
CA ILE A 82 -2.31 5.66 22.29
C ILE A 82 -1.20 5.87 21.25
N VAL A 83 -0.26 6.79 21.52
CA VAL A 83 0.83 7.11 20.59
C VAL A 83 1.76 5.91 20.38
N ASP A 84 2.04 5.14 21.44
CA ASP A 84 2.89 3.94 21.35
C ASP A 84 2.20 2.77 20.64
N GLU A 85 0.89 2.58 20.82
CA GLU A 85 0.08 1.62 20.07
C GLU A 85 0.06 1.94 18.58
N ILE A 86 -0.07 3.22 18.20
CA ILE A 86 0.03 3.65 16.80
C ILE A 86 1.45 3.43 16.28
N ARG A 87 2.48 3.82 17.04
CA ARG A 87 3.90 3.65 16.65
C ARG A 87 4.26 2.17 16.45
N SER A 88 3.71 1.27 17.27
CA SER A 88 3.91 -0.17 17.15
C SER A 88 3.05 -0.84 16.09
N GLY A 89 2.13 -0.10 15.44
CA GLY A 89 1.22 -0.59 14.40
C GLY A 89 0.05 -1.43 14.91
N ARG A 90 -0.17 -1.49 16.24
CA ARG A 90 -1.32 -2.21 16.84
C ARG A 90 -2.62 -1.45 16.72
N ALA A 91 -2.55 -0.11 16.81
CA ALA A 91 -3.60 0.80 16.41
C ALA A 91 -3.19 1.56 15.14
N LYS A 92 -4.17 2.09 14.42
CA LYS A 92 -3.97 3.00 13.27
C LYS A 92 -4.56 4.39 13.52
N ALA A 93 -5.47 4.49 14.49
CA ALA A 93 -6.02 5.73 15.00
C ALA A 93 -6.12 5.68 16.52
N GLY A 94 -6.31 6.85 17.13
CA GLY A 94 -6.41 7.05 18.56
C GLY A 94 -7.46 8.11 18.90
N LEU A 95 -8.21 7.93 19.98
CA LEU A 95 -9.16 8.90 20.52
C LEU A 95 -8.83 9.22 21.96
N TYR A 96 -8.61 10.49 22.28
CA TYR A 96 -8.39 10.97 23.64
C TYR A 96 -9.49 11.96 24.03
N ILE A 97 -10.20 11.62 25.11
CA ILE A 97 -11.21 12.48 25.73
C ILE A 97 -10.76 12.84 27.15
N ASP A 98 -10.69 14.14 27.43
CA ASP A 98 -10.27 14.70 28.72
C ASP A 98 -11.28 14.39 29.84
N GLU A 99 -10.85 14.43 31.10
CA GLU A 99 -11.65 14.14 32.28
C GLU A 99 -12.74 15.19 32.56
N ASN A 100 -12.58 16.42 32.06
CA ASN A 100 -13.54 17.50 32.25
C ASN A 100 -14.53 17.66 31.09
N PHE A 101 -14.52 16.75 30.11
CA PHE A 101 -15.30 16.86 28.88
C PHE A 101 -16.79 17.15 29.14
N SER A 102 -17.45 16.36 29.99
CA SER A 102 -18.87 16.59 30.29
C SER A 102 -19.15 17.89 31.03
N ALA A 103 -18.25 18.29 31.93
CA ALA A 103 -18.41 19.52 32.69
C ALA A 103 -18.33 20.73 31.76
N GLU A 104 -17.31 20.77 30.91
CA GLU A 104 -17.11 21.81 29.91
C GLU A 104 -18.22 21.84 28.85
N LEU A 105 -18.75 20.67 28.47
CA LEU A 105 -19.88 20.55 27.56
C LEU A 105 -21.16 21.18 28.14
N VAL A 106 -21.46 20.90 29.41
CA VAL A 106 -22.63 21.46 30.11
C VAL A 106 -22.47 22.96 30.39
N GLU A 107 -21.23 23.42 30.58
CA GLU A 107 -20.91 24.84 30.76
C GLU A 107 -20.87 25.64 29.45
N ASN A 108 -21.12 25.01 28.29
CA ASN A 108 -20.98 25.61 26.95
C ASN A 108 -19.57 26.15 26.68
N SER A 109 -18.55 25.53 27.27
CA SER A 109 -17.15 25.91 27.12
C SER A 109 -16.46 25.26 25.92
N GLN A 110 -17.19 24.49 25.09
CA GLN A 110 -16.71 23.77 23.90
C GLN A 110 -15.46 22.92 24.18
N PRO A 111 -15.60 21.78 24.89
CA PRO A 111 -14.46 20.92 25.20
C PRO A 111 -13.76 20.40 23.95
N HIS A 112 -12.49 20.06 24.11
CA HIS A 112 -11.67 19.52 23.03
C HIS A 112 -11.57 18.00 23.09
N ILE A 113 -11.74 17.36 21.95
CA ILE A 113 -11.44 15.94 21.75
C ILE A 113 -10.26 15.83 20.81
N THR A 114 -9.22 15.06 21.18
CA THR A 114 -8.06 14.86 20.32
C THR A 114 -8.11 13.50 19.64
N PHE A 115 -8.02 13.50 18.31
CA PHE A 115 -7.86 12.31 17.49
C PHE A 115 -6.43 12.20 17.00
N PHE A 116 -5.80 11.07 17.27
CA PHE A 116 -4.48 10.71 16.76
C PHE A 116 -4.63 9.85 15.52
N VAL A 117 -3.94 10.19 14.42
CA VAL A 117 -3.98 9.39 13.21
C VAL A 117 -2.59 9.02 12.74
N ASP A 118 -2.42 7.76 12.34
CA ASP A 118 -1.24 7.31 11.61
C ASP A 118 -1.21 7.95 10.21
N GLY A 119 -0.39 8.99 10.05
CA GLY A 119 -0.23 9.67 8.76
C GLY A 119 0.31 8.76 7.63
N THR A 120 0.86 7.58 7.94
CA THR A 120 1.21 6.62 6.89
C THR A 120 -0.01 6.14 6.10
N MET A 121 -1.23 6.37 6.60
CA MET A 121 -2.49 6.12 5.92
C MET A 121 -3.28 7.43 5.72
N PRO A 122 -2.99 8.24 4.68
CA PRO A 122 -3.63 9.55 4.54
C PRO A 122 -5.12 9.49 4.20
N SER A 123 -5.58 8.39 3.62
CA SER A 123 -7.00 8.11 3.42
C SER A 123 -7.74 7.89 4.74
N LEU A 124 -7.07 7.32 5.74
CA LEU A 124 -7.57 7.28 7.12
C LEU A 124 -7.60 8.70 7.70
N ALA A 125 -6.54 9.49 7.58
CA ALA A 125 -6.52 10.88 8.05
C ALA A 125 -7.61 11.75 7.39
N THR A 126 -7.83 11.57 6.09
CA THR A 126 -8.88 12.24 5.33
C THR A 126 -10.26 11.78 5.76
N ALA A 127 -10.51 10.47 5.86
CA ALA A 127 -11.77 9.92 6.33
C ALA A 127 -12.08 10.34 7.77
N MET A 128 -11.05 10.40 8.63
CA MET A 128 -11.13 10.91 10.00
C MET A 128 -11.49 12.38 10.05
N LYS A 129 -10.89 13.21 9.18
CA LYS A 129 -11.24 14.62 9.06
C LYS A 129 -12.68 14.81 8.57
N TYR A 130 -13.15 14.00 7.63
CA TYR A 130 -14.55 14.03 7.22
C TYR A 130 -15.50 13.54 8.32
N HIS A 131 -15.16 12.49 9.06
CA HIS A 131 -15.96 12.01 10.19
C HIS A 131 -15.90 12.98 11.36
N SER A 132 -14.80 13.71 11.54
CA SER A 132 -14.67 14.81 12.49
C SER A 132 -15.72 15.86 12.26
N ASP A 133 -15.74 16.39 11.05
CA ASP A 133 -16.68 17.43 10.66
C ASP A 133 -18.13 16.90 10.71
N ALA A 134 -18.35 15.61 10.38
CA ALA A 134 -19.67 14.97 10.45
C ALA A 134 -20.13 14.61 11.88
N THR A 135 -19.23 14.35 12.83
CA THR A 135 -19.58 14.05 14.24
C THR A 135 -19.92 15.33 15.01
N THR A 136 -19.49 16.47 14.51
CA THR A 136 -19.93 17.80 14.97
C THR A 136 -21.18 18.29 14.23
N ASP A 137 -21.64 17.58 13.19
CA ASP A 137 -22.80 17.94 12.37
C ASP A 137 -24.15 17.60 13.06
N ASP A 138 -25.24 18.14 12.52
CA ASP A 138 -26.57 18.23 13.16
C ASP A 138 -27.14 16.89 13.71
N ASP A 139 -26.77 15.72 13.16
CA ASP A 139 -27.35 14.41 13.57
C ASP A 139 -26.80 13.88 14.91
N VAL A 140 -25.53 14.12 15.24
CA VAL A 140 -24.94 13.71 16.54
C VAL A 140 -25.25 14.75 17.60
N THR A 141 -25.19 16.03 17.23
CA THR A 141 -25.45 17.15 18.13
C THR A 141 -26.91 17.17 18.56
N GLN A 142 -27.89 16.88 17.68
CA GLN A 142 -29.31 16.77 18.02
C GLN A 142 -29.62 15.80 19.17
N ASN A 143 -28.87 14.71 19.29
CA ASN A 143 -29.04 13.73 20.37
C ASN A 143 -28.39 14.17 21.70
N MET A 144 -27.57 15.22 21.68
CA MET A 144 -27.03 15.87 22.88
C MET A 144 -27.98 16.95 23.44
N TYR A 145 -28.90 17.46 22.63
CA TYR A 145 -29.97 18.35 23.12
C TYR A 145 -31.02 17.53 23.87
N PHE A 146 -31.21 17.83 25.15
CA PHE A 146 -32.27 17.21 25.93
C PHE A 146 -33.65 17.71 25.48
N LEU A 147 -34.54 16.78 25.13
CA LEU A 147 -35.99 16.99 25.11
C LEU A 147 -36.51 16.85 26.55
N ASP A 148 -36.65 17.97 27.25
CA ASP A 148 -37.55 18.05 28.41
C ASP A 148 -38.38 19.34 28.35
N ALA A 149 -39.69 19.20 28.42
CA ALA A 149 -40.65 20.26 28.10
C ALA A 149 -40.90 21.26 29.26
N ASP A 150 -40.34 21.01 30.44
CA ASP A 150 -40.65 21.78 31.66
C ASP A 150 -39.41 22.21 32.51
N ALA A 151 -38.17 21.95 32.07
CA ALA A 151 -36.97 22.35 32.81
C ALA A 151 -36.24 23.55 32.15
N GLY A 152 -35.88 24.57 32.92
CA GLY A 152 -35.20 25.79 32.46
C GLY A 152 -33.97 25.48 31.59
N ASN A 153 -34.07 25.86 30.32
CA ASN A 153 -33.24 25.43 29.20
C ASN A 153 -31.72 25.44 29.45
N PHE A 154 -31.10 24.26 29.46
CA PHE A 154 -29.71 24.09 29.03
C PHE A 154 -29.72 24.00 27.49
N VAL A 155 -29.36 25.09 26.82
CA VAL A 155 -29.14 25.10 25.37
C VAL A 155 -27.66 24.77 25.16
N ILE A 156 -27.37 23.56 24.70
CA ILE A 156 -26.02 23.20 24.24
C ILE A 156 -25.79 23.91 22.89
N ALA A 157 -24.59 24.40 22.59
CA ALA A 157 -24.31 25.14 21.36
C ALA A 157 -24.43 24.27 20.09
N GLN A 158 -24.64 24.92 18.92
CA GLN A 158 -24.74 24.27 17.60
C GLN A 158 -23.48 23.48 17.22
N ASP A 159 -22.34 23.83 17.82
CA ASP A 159 -21.09 23.07 17.82
C ASP A 159 -20.68 22.77 19.29
N PRO A 160 -21.08 21.62 19.85
CA PRO A 160 -20.93 21.34 21.28
C PRO A 160 -19.48 21.16 21.75
N PHE A 161 -18.59 20.73 20.86
CA PHE A 161 -17.19 20.43 21.17
C PHE A 161 -16.31 20.65 19.92
N ILE A 162 -15.02 20.87 20.14
CA ILE A 162 -14.01 21.03 19.08
C ILE A 162 -13.24 19.71 18.95
N MET A 163 -13.03 19.25 17.71
CA MET A 163 -12.30 18.02 17.44
C MET A 163 -10.96 18.34 16.78
N ASP A 164 -9.87 18.12 17.51
CA ASP A 164 -8.50 18.33 17.05
C ASP A 164 -7.93 17.04 16.45
N THR A 165 -7.49 17.08 15.20
CA THR A 165 -6.83 15.93 14.55
C THR A 165 -5.31 16.13 14.52
N GLU A 166 -4.56 15.23 15.16
CA GLU A 166 -3.10 15.23 15.20
C GLU A 166 -2.53 14.08 14.34
N VAL A 167 -1.84 14.45 13.26
CA VAL A 167 -1.22 13.49 12.31
C VAL A 167 0.24 13.25 12.70
N LEU A 168 0.58 12.02 13.10
CA LEU A 168 1.88 11.72 13.72
C LEU A 168 3.05 11.52 12.74
N PHE A 169 2.82 10.92 11.56
CA PHE A 169 3.92 10.40 10.70
C PHE A 169 3.96 10.95 9.26
N ASN A 170 2.91 11.61 8.77
CA ASN A 170 2.87 12.21 7.43
C ASN A 170 2.04 13.51 7.44
N PRO A 171 2.62 14.62 7.91
CA PRO A 171 1.90 15.88 8.03
C PRO A 171 1.39 16.44 6.69
N GLU A 172 1.94 15.98 5.56
CA GLU A 172 1.55 16.40 4.20
C GLU A 172 0.47 15.51 3.56
N GLU A 173 0.00 14.45 4.23
CA GLU A 173 -1.07 13.55 3.77
C GLU A 173 -0.88 12.97 2.34
N LYS A 174 0.37 12.79 1.88
CA LYS A 174 0.67 12.25 0.55
C LYS A 174 0.45 10.73 0.49
N GLU A 175 -0.71 10.28 0.02
CA GLU A 175 -1.08 8.85 -0.17
C GLU A 175 -0.05 8.07 -1.01
N THR A 176 0.56 8.80 -1.93
CA THR A 176 1.57 8.36 -2.87
C THR A 176 2.80 7.71 -2.20
N TRP A 177 3.16 8.15 -0.97
CA TRP A 177 4.35 7.66 -0.27
C TRP A 177 4.20 6.25 0.31
N PHE A 178 2.98 5.84 0.63
CA PHE A 178 2.69 4.50 1.13
C PHE A 178 2.42 3.51 -0.02
N PHE A 179 1.60 3.93 -0.99
CA PHE A 179 1.11 3.03 -2.02
C PHE A 179 2.13 2.74 -3.12
N LEU A 180 2.86 3.77 -3.60
CA LEU A 180 3.76 3.58 -4.74
C LEU A 180 4.91 2.59 -4.50
N PRO A 181 5.59 2.55 -3.34
CA PRO A 181 6.62 1.53 -3.09
C PRO A 181 6.11 0.11 -3.27
N GLY A 182 4.89 -0.18 -2.82
CA GLY A 182 4.26 -1.47 -3.02
C GLY A 182 3.93 -1.74 -4.48
N VAL A 183 3.37 -0.75 -5.21
CA VAL A 183 3.14 -0.87 -6.67
C VAL A 183 4.44 -1.18 -7.40
N ILE A 184 5.54 -0.48 -7.07
CA ILE A 184 6.85 -0.72 -7.68
C ILE A 184 7.30 -2.18 -7.47
N GLY A 185 7.10 -2.72 -6.25
CA GLY A 185 7.35 -4.14 -5.94
C GLY A 185 6.53 -5.12 -6.77
N VAL A 186 5.27 -4.78 -7.05
CA VAL A 186 4.37 -5.58 -7.89
C VAL A 186 4.77 -5.51 -9.36
N LEU A 187 5.16 -4.33 -9.84
CA LEU A 187 5.60 -4.13 -11.21
C LEU A 187 6.89 -4.92 -11.51
N ILE A 188 7.90 -4.83 -10.64
CA ILE A 188 9.14 -5.62 -10.81
C ILE A 188 8.86 -7.12 -10.73
N MET A 189 7.95 -7.56 -9.84
CA MET A 189 7.50 -8.95 -9.75
C MET A 189 6.89 -9.41 -11.08
N GLN A 190 5.95 -8.64 -11.61
CA GLN A 190 5.25 -8.93 -12.86
C GLN A 190 6.22 -9.10 -14.03
N ILE A 191 7.17 -8.17 -14.17
CA ILE A 191 8.15 -8.17 -15.25
C ILE A 191 9.10 -9.35 -15.14
N ALA A 192 9.68 -9.56 -13.96
CA ALA A 192 10.61 -10.67 -13.73
C ALA A 192 9.93 -12.02 -14.01
N LEU A 193 8.70 -12.21 -13.54
CA LEU A 193 7.98 -13.46 -13.66
C LEU A 193 7.50 -13.75 -15.09
N ILE A 194 6.89 -12.76 -15.75
CA ILE A 194 6.36 -12.92 -17.11
C ILE A 194 7.50 -13.09 -18.12
N LEU A 195 8.54 -12.26 -18.06
CA LEU A 195 9.65 -12.33 -19.03
C LEU A 195 10.36 -13.68 -18.96
N THR A 196 10.67 -14.15 -17.76
CA THR A 196 11.41 -15.41 -17.61
C THR A 196 10.52 -16.63 -17.87
N GLY A 197 9.24 -16.58 -17.49
CA GLY A 197 8.25 -17.58 -17.85
C GLY A 197 8.09 -17.77 -19.36
N ILE A 198 8.05 -16.67 -20.11
CA ILE A 198 7.97 -16.69 -21.58
C ILE A 198 9.30 -17.11 -22.21
N SER A 199 10.44 -16.77 -21.60
CA SER A 199 11.76 -16.88 -22.24
C SER A 199 12.04 -18.28 -22.82
N VAL A 200 11.84 -19.35 -22.03
CA VAL A 200 12.10 -20.74 -22.46
C VAL A 200 10.95 -21.26 -23.32
N VAL A 201 9.71 -20.89 -23.01
CA VAL A 201 8.52 -21.34 -23.75
C VAL A 201 8.54 -20.80 -25.18
N ARG A 202 8.94 -19.54 -25.38
CA ARG A 202 9.11 -18.91 -26.70
C ARG A 202 10.08 -19.68 -27.58
N GLU A 203 11.18 -20.18 -27.01
CA GLU A 203 12.15 -20.97 -27.78
C GLU A 203 11.63 -22.37 -28.11
N ARG A 204 10.85 -22.96 -27.20
CA ARG A 204 10.19 -24.26 -27.39
C ARG A 204 9.14 -24.16 -28.50
N GLU A 205 8.25 -23.18 -28.45
CA GLU A 205 7.22 -22.94 -29.48
C GLU A 205 7.82 -22.67 -30.86
N LYS A 206 8.93 -21.95 -30.93
CA LYS A 206 9.61 -21.63 -32.19
C LYS A 206 10.46 -22.80 -32.74
N GLY A 207 10.53 -23.94 -32.05
CA GLY A 207 11.38 -25.08 -32.41
C GLY A 207 12.90 -24.81 -32.29
N THR A 208 13.28 -23.62 -31.82
CA THR A 208 14.70 -23.23 -31.66
C THR A 208 15.37 -23.90 -30.47
N LEU A 209 14.59 -24.40 -29.51
CA LEU A 209 15.12 -25.09 -28.33
C LEU A 209 15.88 -26.37 -28.73
N GLU A 210 15.37 -27.14 -29.68
CA GLU A 210 16.03 -28.36 -30.18
C GLU A 210 17.34 -28.02 -30.90
N GLN A 211 17.34 -26.96 -31.71
CA GLN A 211 18.55 -26.47 -32.38
C GLN A 211 19.63 -26.02 -31.38
N LEU A 212 19.22 -25.37 -30.29
CA LEU A 212 20.11 -24.97 -29.20
C LEU A 212 20.69 -26.16 -28.44
N LEU A 213 19.90 -27.22 -28.22
CA LEU A 213 20.33 -28.43 -27.51
C LEU A 213 21.37 -29.27 -28.29
N VAL A 214 21.45 -29.10 -29.62
CA VAL A 214 22.44 -29.79 -30.48
C VAL A 214 23.77 -29.02 -30.54
N THR A 215 23.80 -27.75 -30.11
CA THR A 215 25.06 -27.01 -29.97
C THR A 215 25.87 -27.50 -28.75
N PRO A 216 27.20 -27.33 -28.72
CA PRO A 216 28.04 -27.74 -27.58
C PRO A 216 27.89 -26.80 -26.36
N LEU A 217 26.66 -26.41 -26.02
CA LEU A 217 26.29 -25.63 -24.84
C LEU A 217 26.05 -26.55 -23.64
N SER A 218 26.69 -26.27 -22.51
CA SER A 218 26.29 -26.91 -21.25
C SER A 218 24.93 -26.39 -20.79
N LYS A 219 24.13 -27.25 -20.13
CA LYS A 219 22.81 -26.87 -19.60
C LYS A 219 22.88 -25.66 -18.65
N SER A 220 23.93 -25.59 -17.82
CA SER A 220 24.17 -24.47 -16.92
C SER A 220 24.54 -23.18 -17.67
N ALA A 221 25.39 -23.26 -18.70
CA ALA A 221 25.74 -22.10 -19.51
C ALA A 221 24.53 -21.54 -20.28
N PHE A 222 23.61 -22.41 -20.71
CA PHE A 222 22.35 -22.01 -21.32
C PHE A 222 21.46 -21.24 -20.33
N VAL A 223 21.24 -21.79 -19.12
CA VAL A 223 20.42 -21.13 -18.09
C VAL A 223 21.03 -19.79 -17.70
N PHE A 224 22.31 -19.75 -17.29
CA PHE A 224 22.95 -18.50 -16.86
C PHE A 224 23.03 -17.46 -17.98
N GLY A 225 23.41 -17.86 -19.20
CA GLY A 225 23.51 -16.92 -20.32
C GLY A 225 22.15 -16.36 -20.76
N LYS A 226 21.06 -17.03 -20.41
CA LYS A 226 19.69 -16.55 -20.66
C LYS A 226 19.12 -15.75 -19.50
N LEU A 227 19.42 -16.10 -18.25
CA LEU A 227 18.92 -15.41 -17.07
C LEU A 227 19.61 -14.07 -16.80
N CYS A 228 20.94 -13.99 -16.96
CA CYS A 228 21.69 -12.77 -16.66
C CYS A 228 21.15 -11.52 -17.39
N PRO A 229 20.79 -11.57 -18.69
CA PRO A 229 20.13 -10.45 -19.37
C PRO A 229 18.83 -10.02 -18.68
N TYR A 230 17.97 -10.96 -18.29
CA TYR A 230 16.71 -10.64 -17.63
C TYR A 230 16.90 -10.05 -16.23
N VAL A 231 17.89 -10.51 -15.47
CA VAL A 231 18.26 -9.89 -14.18
C VAL A 231 18.63 -8.42 -14.40
N PHE A 232 19.49 -8.14 -15.38
CA PHE A 232 19.91 -6.78 -15.69
C PHE A 232 18.74 -5.91 -16.15
N ILE A 233 17.86 -6.44 -17.01
CA ILE A 233 16.68 -5.72 -17.49
C ILE A 233 15.73 -5.41 -16.34
N ALA A 234 15.40 -6.39 -15.49
CA ALA A 234 14.49 -6.21 -14.37
C ALA A 234 15.03 -5.19 -13.35
N LEU A 235 16.34 -5.20 -13.08
CA LEU A 235 16.97 -4.20 -12.21
C LEU A 235 17.00 -2.82 -12.85
N ALA A 236 17.36 -2.72 -14.13
CA ALA A 236 17.36 -1.45 -14.85
C ALA A 236 15.95 -0.83 -14.88
N ASP A 237 14.94 -1.65 -15.14
CA ASP A 237 13.55 -1.23 -15.14
C ASP A 237 13.07 -0.82 -13.74
N PHE A 238 13.41 -1.58 -12.69
CA PHE A 238 13.13 -1.19 -11.31
C PHE A 238 13.67 0.20 -10.96
N TYR A 239 14.92 0.51 -11.32
CA TYR A 239 15.48 1.85 -11.10
C TYR A 239 14.83 2.91 -11.98
N PHE A 240 14.38 2.55 -13.19
CA PHE A 240 13.67 3.46 -14.07
C PHE A 240 12.30 3.83 -13.52
N ILE A 241 11.54 2.86 -13.01
CA ILE A 241 10.26 3.07 -12.34
C ILE A 241 10.48 3.88 -11.05
N LEU A 242 11.52 3.58 -10.25
CA LEU A 242 11.86 4.36 -9.06
C LEU A 242 12.22 5.81 -9.40
N ALA A 243 13.03 6.04 -10.42
CA ALA A 243 13.38 7.39 -10.87
C ALA A 243 12.13 8.17 -11.31
N THR A 244 11.19 7.48 -11.97
CA THR A 244 9.89 8.05 -12.32
C THR A 244 9.08 8.40 -11.08
N GLY A 245 9.06 7.53 -10.06
CA GLY A 245 8.44 7.78 -8.76
C GLY A 245 9.05 8.96 -8.00
N TRP A 246 10.39 9.08 -8.00
CA TRP A 246 11.06 10.23 -7.39
C TRP A 246 10.76 11.54 -8.13
N GLY A 247 10.69 11.51 -9.46
CA GLY A 247 10.51 12.72 -10.27
C GLY A 247 9.08 13.22 -10.41
N LEU A 248 8.09 12.32 -10.49
CA LEU A 248 6.68 12.69 -10.71
C LEU A 248 5.85 12.76 -9.42
N PHE A 249 6.30 12.08 -8.38
CA PHE A 249 5.48 11.77 -7.20
C PHE A 249 6.17 12.12 -5.87
N ASP A 250 7.31 12.82 -5.93
CA ASP A 250 8.12 13.23 -4.78
C ASP A 250 8.37 12.09 -3.79
N LEU A 251 8.57 10.87 -4.29
CA LEU A 251 8.73 9.69 -3.44
C LEU A 251 10.02 9.82 -2.60
N PRO A 252 9.99 9.52 -1.28
CA PRO A 252 11.17 9.63 -0.44
C PRO A 252 12.29 8.71 -0.93
N GLN A 253 13.51 9.24 -0.93
CA GLN A 253 14.69 8.46 -1.32
C GLN A 253 15.11 7.49 -0.19
N PRO A 254 15.57 6.29 -0.53
CA PRO A 254 16.07 5.33 0.46
C PRO A 254 17.32 5.88 1.14
N SER A 255 17.50 5.56 2.43
CA SER A 255 18.72 5.90 3.16
C SER A 255 19.98 5.22 2.61
N SER A 256 19.83 4.05 1.97
CA SER A 256 20.93 3.31 1.35
C SER A 256 20.51 2.68 0.02
N HIS A 257 21.05 3.22 -1.08
CA HIS A 257 20.86 2.65 -2.42
C HIS A 257 21.52 1.27 -2.59
N VAL A 258 22.58 0.98 -1.83
CA VAL A 258 23.26 -0.32 -1.86
C VAL A 258 22.37 -1.39 -1.25
N LEU A 259 21.73 -1.11 -0.11
CA LEU A 259 20.81 -2.05 0.52
C LEU A 259 19.60 -2.31 -0.38
N LEU A 260 19.04 -1.24 -0.96
CA LEU A 260 17.93 -1.34 -1.92
C LEU A 260 18.31 -2.19 -3.13
N PHE A 261 19.51 -1.98 -3.70
CA PHE A 261 20.02 -2.77 -4.82
C PHE A 261 20.11 -4.26 -4.47
N LEU A 262 20.69 -4.60 -3.31
CA LEU A 262 20.86 -5.99 -2.87
C LEU A 262 19.51 -6.67 -2.64
N LEU A 263 18.55 -5.96 -2.03
CA LEU A 263 17.22 -6.48 -1.77
C LEU A 263 16.46 -6.71 -3.09
N ALA A 264 16.52 -5.75 -4.01
CA ALA A 264 15.96 -5.88 -5.35
C ALA A 264 16.61 -7.03 -6.13
N LEU A 265 17.93 -7.20 -6.03
CA LEU A 265 18.65 -8.32 -6.67
C LEU A 265 18.16 -9.67 -6.15
N VAL A 266 18.05 -9.84 -4.83
CA VAL A 266 17.54 -11.09 -4.23
C VAL A 266 16.10 -11.34 -4.65
N PHE A 267 15.25 -10.30 -4.62
CA PHE A 267 13.86 -10.39 -5.03
C PHE A 267 13.71 -10.79 -6.51
N VAL A 268 14.44 -10.13 -7.41
CA VAL A 268 14.46 -10.44 -8.85
C VAL A 268 14.91 -11.87 -9.07
N MET A 269 15.98 -12.32 -8.39
CA MET A 269 16.46 -13.69 -8.52
C MET A 269 15.38 -14.71 -8.11
N ALA A 270 14.66 -14.46 -7.02
CA ALA A 270 13.57 -15.32 -6.58
C ALA A 270 12.42 -15.39 -7.61
N MET A 271 12.01 -14.23 -8.14
CA MET A 271 10.94 -14.16 -9.13
C MET A 271 11.33 -14.78 -10.47
N ILE A 272 12.58 -14.63 -10.88
CA ILE A 272 13.13 -15.29 -12.07
C ILE A 272 13.15 -16.81 -11.90
N SER A 273 13.56 -17.32 -10.73
CA SER A 273 13.50 -18.75 -10.43
C SER A 273 12.07 -19.28 -10.52
N LEU A 274 11.09 -18.51 -10.03
CA LEU A 274 9.68 -18.86 -10.11
C LEU A 274 9.17 -18.82 -11.58
N GLY A 275 9.60 -17.84 -12.36
CA GLY A 275 9.24 -17.75 -13.78
C GLY A 275 9.84 -18.90 -14.59
N LEU A 276 11.06 -19.32 -14.28
CA LEU A 276 11.63 -20.55 -14.84
C LEU A 276 10.79 -21.79 -14.49
N LEU A 277 10.30 -21.91 -13.26
CA LEU A 277 9.41 -23.00 -12.86
C LEU A 277 8.14 -23.01 -13.73
N ILE A 278 7.51 -21.84 -13.95
CA ILE A 278 6.36 -21.69 -14.84
C ILE A 278 6.69 -22.19 -16.26
N SER A 279 7.88 -21.86 -16.76
CA SER A 279 8.32 -22.23 -18.12
C SER A 279 8.48 -23.75 -18.34
N LEU A 280 8.63 -24.52 -17.26
CA LEU A 280 8.66 -25.98 -17.31
C LEU A 280 7.27 -26.57 -17.49
N ILE A 281 6.24 -25.92 -16.95
CA ILE A 281 4.85 -26.39 -16.95
C ILE A 281 4.11 -25.89 -18.19
N ALA A 282 4.37 -24.65 -18.62
CA ALA A 282 3.67 -24.03 -19.73
C ALA A 282 4.08 -24.63 -21.08
N ALA A 283 3.08 -25.00 -21.89
CA ALA A 283 3.27 -25.42 -23.28
C ALA A 283 3.33 -24.22 -24.23
N THR A 284 2.57 -23.16 -23.94
CA THR A 284 2.50 -21.95 -24.79
C THR A 284 2.85 -20.66 -24.06
N GLN A 285 3.28 -19.63 -24.78
CA GLN A 285 3.61 -18.32 -24.22
C GLN A 285 2.39 -17.72 -23.50
N GLN A 286 1.19 -17.88 -24.07
CA GLN A 286 -0.06 -17.44 -23.44
C GLN A 286 -0.34 -18.20 -22.14
N GLN A 287 -0.11 -19.52 -22.11
CA GLN A 287 -0.27 -20.31 -20.89
C GLN A 287 0.73 -19.87 -19.81
N ALA A 288 1.97 -19.55 -20.18
CA ALA A 288 2.97 -19.02 -19.25
C ALA A 288 2.53 -17.66 -18.67
N MET A 289 1.96 -16.77 -19.48
CA MET A 289 1.41 -15.50 -19.02
C MET A 289 0.27 -15.68 -18.02
N PHE A 290 -0.69 -16.56 -18.31
CA PHE A 290 -1.82 -16.81 -17.39
C PHE A 290 -1.36 -17.46 -16.09
N LEU A 291 -0.40 -18.38 -16.12
CA LEU A 291 0.19 -18.96 -14.91
C LEU A 291 0.94 -17.91 -14.08
N ALA A 292 1.65 -16.99 -14.73
CA ALA A 292 2.31 -15.88 -14.04
C ALA A 292 1.29 -14.97 -13.35
N ILE A 293 0.21 -14.58 -14.04
CA ILE A 293 -0.88 -13.77 -13.47
C ILE A 293 -1.54 -14.51 -12.30
N PHE A 294 -1.79 -15.80 -12.45
CA PHE A 294 -2.37 -16.64 -11.39
C PHE A 294 -1.51 -16.70 -10.13
N ILE A 295 -0.19 -16.55 -10.25
CA ILE A 295 0.72 -16.46 -9.11
C ILE A 295 0.78 -15.02 -8.55
N ILE A 296 0.80 -14.02 -9.44
CA ILE A 296 0.89 -12.61 -9.06
C ILE A 296 -0.31 -12.21 -8.19
N VAL A 297 -1.53 -12.59 -8.55
CA VAL A 297 -2.75 -12.16 -7.85
C VAL A 297 -2.79 -12.63 -6.39
N PRO A 298 -2.63 -13.92 -6.05
CA PRO A 298 -2.56 -14.36 -4.67
C PRO A 298 -1.35 -13.79 -3.93
N SER A 299 -0.18 -13.69 -4.58
CA SER A 299 1.02 -13.10 -3.96
C SER A 299 0.78 -11.65 -3.57
N LEU A 300 0.07 -10.90 -4.42
CA LEU A 300 -0.33 -9.52 -4.15
C LEU A 300 -1.26 -9.42 -2.94
N LEU A 301 -2.29 -10.29 -2.88
CA LEU A 301 -3.24 -10.33 -1.76
C LEU A 301 -2.57 -10.73 -0.43
N LEU A 302 -1.60 -11.64 -0.47
CA LEU A 302 -0.87 -12.13 0.71
C LEU A 302 0.34 -11.26 1.10
N SER A 303 0.70 -10.26 0.30
CA SER A 303 1.90 -9.44 0.53
C SER A 303 1.75 -8.42 1.66
N GLY A 304 0.54 -8.22 2.19
CA GLY A 304 0.23 -7.12 3.12
C GLY A 304 0.15 -5.75 2.44
N PHE A 305 0.30 -5.68 1.11
CA PHE A 305 0.21 -4.42 0.36
C PHE A 305 -1.24 -3.92 0.20
N ILE A 306 -2.16 -4.79 -0.22
CA ILE A 306 -3.58 -4.44 -0.40
C ILE A 306 -4.32 -4.49 0.95
N PHE A 307 -3.96 -5.44 1.80
CA PHE A 307 -4.57 -5.66 3.12
C PHE A 307 -3.46 -5.71 4.18
N PRO A 308 -2.96 -4.55 4.64
CA PRO A 308 -1.97 -4.47 5.71
C PRO A 308 -2.53 -4.91 7.08
#